data_AF-A0A556AUU2-F1
#
_entry.id   AF-A0A556AUU2-F1
#
_cell.length_a   1.000
_cell.length_b   1.000
_cell.length_c   1.000
_cell.angle_alpha   90.00
_cell.angle_beta   90.00
_cell.angle_gamma   90.00
#
_symmetry.space_group_name_H-M   'P 1'
#
loop_
_entity.id
_entity.type
_entity.pdbx_description
1 polymer ?
#
loop_
_entity_poly.entity_id
_entity_poly.type
_entity_poly.pdbx_seq_one_letter_code
_entity_poly.pdbx_strand_id
1 'polypeptide(L)'
;MCIARFIALFVLVLSGGLARAEGLGLHDLTTVAADVAQAMGAGFRVWAAPDTMNLSCCEKSREQIVMLSTDRQTDELGQSERSDSSYIAELEETCSTLSPACEIENIDIDPAIGRLISLRRLGGDMTGTRIVVVKDGERLVVQSAANDRTLARSNAETALSAVKGALFEQGQAGAD
;
A
#
# COMPACT_ATOMS: atom_id res chain seq x y z
N MET A 1 63.62 -33.80 11.88
CA MET A 1 63.49 -32.41 11.38
C MET A 1 62.24 -32.37 10.51
N CYS A 2 61.11 -31.93 11.09
CA CYS A 2 60.40 -30.67 10.76
C CYS A 2 59.75 -30.77 9.36
N ILE A 3 58.43 -30.73 9.20
CA ILE A 3 57.58 -29.53 9.25
C ILE A 3 56.12 -30.05 9.30
N ALA A 4 55.44 -29.94 10.43
CA ALA A 4 54.49 -28.89 10.78
C ALA A 4 53.11 -29.01 10.09
N ARG A 5 52.15 -29.41 10.93
CA ARG A 5 50.70 -29.15 10.88
C ARG A 5 50.34 -27.84 10.18
N PHE A 6 49.34 -27.84 9.30
CA PHE A 6 48.41 -26.72 9.16
C PHE A 6 47.04 -27.23 8.69
N ILE A 7 46.15 -27.47 9.67
CA ILE A 7 44.71 -27.62 9.44
C ILE A 7 44.19 -26.20 9.20
N ALA A 8 43.92 -25.84 7.95
CA ALA A 8 43.26 -24.58 7.62
C ALA A 8 41.74 -24.78 7.73
N LEU A 9 41.19 -24.52 8.91
CA LEU A 9 39.76 -24.43 9.14
C LEU A 9 39.28 -23.05 8.65
N PHE A 10 38.79 -22.97 7.42
CA PHE A 10 38.16 -21.77 6.89
C PHE A 10 36.76 -21.63 7.53
N VAL A 11 36.68 -20.93 8.66
CA VAL A 11 35.39 -20.52 9.25
C VAL A 11 34.85 -19.36 8.43
N LEU A 12 34.00 -19.69 7.46
CA LEU A 12 33.24 -18.73 6.67
C LEU A 12 32.12 -18.20 7.57
N VAL A 13 32.39 -17.13 8.30
CA VAL A 13 31.37 -16.40 9.07
C VAL A 13 30.48 -15.71 8.03
N LEU A 14 29.35 -16.35 7.67
CA LEU A 14 28.25 -15.65 7.03
C LEU A 14 27.74 -14.61 8.03
N SER A 15 28.21 -13.38 7.90
CA SER A 15 27.54 -12.21 8.44
C SER A 15 26.21 -12.09 7.71
N GLY A 16 25.22 -12.84 8.18
CA GLY A 16 23.82 -12.61 7.90
C GLY A 16 23.46 -11.25 8.47
N GLY A 17 23.74 -10.19 7.72
CA GLY A 17 23.08 -8.92 7.95
C GLY A 17 21.59 -9.23 7.90
N LEU A 18 20.89 -9.01 9.01
CA LEU A 18 19.44 -8.91 8.99
C LEU A 18 19.15 -7.79 7.99
N ALA A 19 18.89 -8.16 6.74
CA ALA A 19 18.27 -7.27 5.79
C ALA A 19 16.91 -6.98 6.38
N ARG A 20 16.83 -5.91 7.19
CA ARG A 20 15.56 -5.30 7.54
C ARG A 20 15.06 -4.79 6.21
N ALA A 21 14.14 -5.54 5.64
CA ALA A 21 13.42 -5.11 4.48
C ALA A 21 12.69 -3.82 4.91
N GLU A 22 13.16 -2.68 4.37
CA GLU A 22 12.54 -1.39 4.59
C GLU A 22 11.16 -1.48 3.95
N GLY A 23 10.08 -1.30 4.73
CA GLY A 23 8.70 -1.41 4.24
C GLY A 23 8.33 -0.31 3.23
N LEU A 24 7.15 0.27 3.40
CA LEU A 24 6.76 1.45 2.65
C LEU A 24 7.45 2.69 3.26
N GLY A 25 8.10 3.51 2.44
CA GLY A 25 8.71 4.77 2.89
C GLY A 25 7.69 5.83 3.36
N LEU A 26 6.41 5.63 3.06
CA LEU A 26 5.33 6.55 3.39
C LEU A 26 4.69 6.18 4.73
N HIS A 27 5.10 6.88 5.79
CA HIS A 27 4.55 6.70 7.14
C HIS A 27 3.68 7.86 7.63
N ASP A 28 3.72 9.02 6.95
CA ASP A 28 2.94 10.21 7.27
C ASP A 28 2.29 10.78 6.00
N LEU A 29 0.99 10.52 5.84
CA LEU A 29 0.19 10.98 4.71
C LEU A 29 0.03 12.50 4.65
N THR A 30 0.29 13.24 5.73
CA THR A 30 0.26 14.71 5.70
C THR A 30 1.37 15.28 4.81
N THR A 31 2.48 14.54 4.65
CA THR A 31 3.63 14.96 3.83
C THR A 31 3.32 14.97 2.33
N VAL A 32 2.40 14.11 1.87
CA VAL A 32 1.99 13.97 0.46
C VAL A 32 0.62 14.60 0.18
N ALA A 33 -0.02 15.21 1.17
CA ALA A 33 -1.38 15.74 1.04
C ALA A 33 -1.53 16.79 -0.07
N ALA A 34 -0.51 17.64 -0.26
CA ALA A 34 -0.51 18.65 -1.31
C ALA A 34 -0.42 18.02 -2.71
N ASP A 35 0.43 17.01 -2.88
CA ASP A 35 0.62 16.31 -4.15
C ASP A 35 -0.63 15.53 -4.55
N VAL A 36 -1.25 14.83 -3.58
CA VAL A 36 -2.52 14.14 -3.80
C VAL A 36 -3.63 15.14 -4.15
N ALA A 37 -3.74 16.25 -3.41
CA ALA A 37 -4.73 17.29 -3.72
C ALA A 37 -4.55 17.86 -5.14
N GLN A 38 -3.29 18.12 -5.53
CA GLN A 38 -2.97 18.63 -6.86
C GLN A 38 -3.32 17.62 -7.95
N ALA A 39 -2.99 16.33 -7.75
CA ALA A 39 -3.26 15.27 -8.70
C ALA A 39 -4.78 15.03 -8.90
N MET A 40 -5.56 15.11 -7.82
CA MET A 40 -7.02 14.97 -7.88
C MET A 40 -7.72 16.17 -8.53
N GLY A 41 -7.03 17.31 -8.59
CA GLY A 41 -7.50 18.52 -9.27
C GLY A 41 -8.45 19.38 -8.45
N ALA A 42 -8.85 20.51 -9.05
CA ALA A 42 -9.73 21.48 -8.41
C ALA A 42 -11.10 20.86 -8.11
N GLY A 43 -11.58 21.00 -6.87
CA GLY A 43 -12.91 20.55 -6.45
C GLY A 43 -12.90 19.49 -5.34
N PHE A 44 -11.76 18.85 -5.10
CA PHE A 44 -11.58 17.99 -3.94
C PHE A 44 -11.21 18.80 -2.70
N ARG A 45 -11.89 18.54 -1.59
CA ARG A 45 -11.49 18.97 -0.25
C ARG A 45 -10.70 17.84 0.39
N VAL A 46 -9.49 18.15 0.85
CA VAL A 46 -8.58 17.19 1.47
C VAL A 46 -8.51 17.43 2.97
N TRP A 47 -8.64 16.35 3.73
CA TRP A 47 -8.33 16.30 5.15
C TRP A 47 -7.30 15.19 5.36
N ALA A 48 -6.16 15.50 5.97
CA ALA A 48 -5.08 14.57 6.20
C ALA A 48 -4.70 14.51 7.68
N ALA A 49 -4.45 13.30 8.14
CA ALA A 49 -3.76 12.94 9.38
C ALA A 49 -2.59 12.00 9.00
N PRO A 50 -1.67 11.68 9.93
CA PRO A 50 -0.50 10.88 9.59
C PRO A 50 -0.80 9.52 8.95
N ASP A 51 -1.83 8.82 9.42
CA ASP A 51 -2.19 7.47 8.99
C ASP A 51 -3.41 7.42 8.06
N THR A 52 -4.12 8.53 7.86
CA THR A 52 -5.30 8.59 6.99
C THR A 52 -5.43 9.92 6.24
N MET A 53 -5.90 9.85 5.00
CA MET A 53 -6.26 11.02 4.21
C MET A 53 -7.63 10.79 3.56
N ASN A 54 -8.51 11.77 3.68
CA ASN A 54 -9.85 11.75 3.12
C ASN A 54 -10.01 12.90 2.13
N LEU A 55 -10.51 12.59 0.95
CA LEU A 55 -10.79 13.54 -0.12
C LEU A 55 -12.26 13.39 -0.52
N SER A 56 -12.95 14.52 -0.63
CA SER A 56 -14.34 14.55 -1.09
C SER A 56 -14.53 15.62 -2.16
N CYS A 57 -15.16 15.24 -3.27
CA CYS A 57 -15.58 16.19 -4.29
C CYS A 57 -16.97 16.74 -3.95
N CYS A 58 -17.12 18.07 -3.96
CA CYS A 58 -18.37 18.74 -3.54
C CYS A 58 -19.33 19.08 -4.69
N GLU A 59 -19.09 18.59 -5.91
CA GLU A 59 -19.99 18.89 -7.02
C GLU A 59 -21.31 18.14 -6.87
N LYS A 60 -22.43 18.88 -6.89
CA LYS A 60 -23.80 18.40 -6.58
C LYS A 60 -24.28 17.18 -7.37
N SER A 61 -23.64 16.83 -8.48
CA SER A 61 -24.02 15.70 -9.34
C SER A 61 -23.00 14.56 -9.36
N ARG A 62 -21.88 14.67 -8.63
CA ARG A 62 -20.76 13.72 -8.65
C ARG A 62 -20.12 13.59 -7.27
N GLU A 63 -20.87 13.01 -6.33
CA GLU A 63 -20.29 12.60 -5.05
C GLU A 63 -19.18 11.60 -5.32
N GLN A 64 -17.96 11.99 -4.95
CA GLN A 64 -16.76 11.19 -5.10
C GLN A 64 -16.00 11.27 -3.80
N ILE A 65 -15.66 10.11 -3.26
CA ILE A 65 -14.92 9.97 -2.02
C ILE A 65 -13.67 9.19 -2.34
N VAL A 66 -12.50 9.71 -1.94
CA VAL A 66 -11.24 8.97 -1.98
C VAL A 66 -10.66 8.96 -0.58
N MET A 67 -10.19 7.81 -0.14
CA MET A 67 -9.56 7.63 1.16
C MET A 67 -8.24 6.90 0.97
N LEU A 68 -7.20 7.39 1.62
CA LEU A 68 -5.92 6.72 1.75
C LEU A 68 -5.74 6.38 3.22
N SER A 69 -5.19 5.21 3.51
CA SER A 69 -4.78 4.83 4.86
C SER A 69 -3.52 4.00 4.82
N THR A 70 -2.63 4.26 5.77
CA THR A 70 -1.41 3.48 5.98
C THR A 70 -1.49 2.77 7.32
N ASP A 71 -1.13 1.50 7.36
CA ASP A 71 -1.04 0.75 8.60
C ASP A 71 0.06 -0.30 8.53
N ARG A 72 0.34 -0.92 9.68
CA ARG A 72 1.22 -2.07 9.79
C ARG A 72 0.40 -3.30 10.13
N GLN A 73 0.58 -4.36 9.35
CA GLN A 73 -0.08 -5.64 9.54
C GLN A 73 0.61 -6.45 10.64
N THR A 74 -0.12 -6.70 11.72
CA THR A 74 0.22 -7.70 12.73
C THR A 74 -0.61 -8.96 12.50
N ASP A 75 -0.08 -10.14 12.84
CA ASP A 75 -0.86 -11.38 12.82
C ASP A 75 -1.95 -11.42 13.92
N GLU A 76 -2.77 -12.47 13.95
CA GLU A 76 -3.85 -12.67 14.94
C GLU A 76 -3.35 -12.75 16.40
N LEU A 77 -2.03 -12.91 16.60
CA LEU A 77 -1.37 -12.95 17.90
C LEU A 77 -0.62 -11.64 18.22
N GLY A 78 -0.76 -10.62 17.37
CA GLY A 78 -0.10 -9.33 17.52
C GLY A 78 1.40 -9.35 17.16
N GLN A 79 1.92 -10.42 16.55
CA GLN A 79 3.29 -10.46 16.06
C GLN A 79 3.42 -9.71 14.74
N SER A 80 4.49 -8.93 14.62
CA SER A 80 4.66 -7.90 13.58
C SER A 80 4.99 -8.42 12.17
N GLU A 81 4.73 -9.68 11.86
CA GLU A 81 5.23 -10.33 10.64
C GLU A 81 4.15 -11.16 9.95
N ARG A 82 3.07 -10.50 9.54
CA ARG A 82 2.20 -11.11 8.54
C ARG A 82 2.86 -11.01 7.16
N SER A 83 3.12 -12.14 6.51
CA SER A 83 3.71 -12.14 5.17
C SER A 83 2.73 -11.64 4.12
N ASP A 84 3.24 -10.98 3.09
CA ASP A 84 2.44 -10.47 1.98
C ASP A 84 1.57 -11.59 1.35
N SER A 85 2.12 -12.80 1.19
CA SER A 85 1.39 -13.95 0.64
C SER A 85 0.16 -14.35 1.47
N SER A 86 0.29 -14.34 2.81
CA SER A 86 -0.81 -14.68 3.70
C SER A 86 -1.91 -13.62 3.67
N TYR A 87 -1.54 -12.35 3.50
CA TYR A 87 -2.49 -11.26 3.35
C TYR A 87 -3.26 -11.37 2.02
N ILE A 88 -2.56 -11.66 0.92
CA ILE A 88 -3.20 -11.83 -0.39
C ILE A 88 -4.24 -12.96 -0.38
N ALA A 89 -3.93 -14.09 0.25
CA ALA A 89 -4.87 -15.20 0.36
C ALA A 89 -6.16 -14.80 1.09
N GLU A 90 -6.06 -14.04 2.19
CA GLU A 90 -7.24 -13.54 2.91
C GLU A 90 -8.02 -12.50 2.08
N LEU A 91 -7.33 -11.66 1.32
CA LEU A 91 -7.96 -10.69 0.44
C LEU A 91 -8.81 -11.39 -0.64
N GLU A 92 -8.27 -12.46 -1.23
CA GLU A 92 -8.95 -13.31 -2.20
C GLU A 92 -10.17 -14.01 -1.59
N GLU A 93 -10.02 -14.59 -0.39
CA GLU A 93 -11.12 -15.21 0.37
C GLU A 93 -12.23 -14.20 0.69
N THR A 94 -11.85 -13.02 1.19
CA THR A 94 -12.79 -11.94 1.54
C THR A 94 -13.53 -11.45 0.31
N CYS A 95 -12.83 -11.22 -0.80
CA CYS A 95 -13.44 -10.78 -2.06
C CYS A 95 -14.46 -11.80 -2.56
N SER A 96 -14.11 -13.10 -2.53
CA SER A 96 -15.02 -14.19 -2.91
C SER A 96 -16.28 -14.23 -2.03
N THR A 97 -16.15 -13.87 -0.75
CA THR A 97 -17.25 -13.86 0.23
C THR A 97 -18.16 -12.64 0.06
N LEU A 98 -17.60 -11.46 -0.24
CA LEU A 98 -18.35 -10.20 -0.35
C LEU A 98 -19.27 -10.18 -1.57
N SER A 99 -18.82 -10.71 -2.71
CA SER A 99 -19.67 -10.79 -3.90
C SER A 99 -19.08 -11.75 -4.94
N PRO A 100 -19.91 -12.56 -5.62
CA PRO A 100 -19.46 -13.32 -6.79
C PRO A 100 -19.02 -12.43 -7.97
N ALA A 101 -19.26 -11.11 -7.90
CA ALA A 101 -18.82 -10.14 -8.90
C ALA A 101 -17.66 -9.25 -8.41
N CYS A 102 -17.00 -9.63 -7.31
CA CYS A 102 -15.76 -9.02 -6.85
C CYS A 102 -14.62 -9.50 -7.75
N GLU A 103 -13.87 -8.55 -8.31
CA GLU A 103 -12.79 -8.80 -9.27
C GLU A 103 -11.48 -8.29 -8.66
N ILE A 104 -10.45 -9.14 -8.61
CA ILE A 104 -9.10 -8.78 -8.15
C ILE A 104 -8.15 -8.79 -9.35
N GLU A 105 -7.38 -7.72 -9.48
CA GLU A 105 -6.32 -7.56 -10.46
C GLU A 105 -4.98 -7.34 -9.76
N ASN A 106 -3.91 -7.92 -10.32
CA ASN A 106 -2.55 -7.55 -9.93
C ASN A 106 -2.22 -6.19 -10.53
N ILE A 107 -1.59 -5.32 -9.74
CA ILE A 107 -1.02 -4.06 -10.25
C ILE A 107 0.49 -4.08 -10.07
N ASP A 108 1.19 -3.54 -11.05
CA ASP A 108 2.65 -3.45 -11.05
C ASP A 108 3.12 -2.28 -10.18
N ILE A 109 3.77 -2.61 -9.07
CA ILE A 109 4.25 -1.65 -8.08
C ILE A 109 5.52 -2.15 -7.38
N ASP A 110 6.51 -2.57 -8.16
CA ASP A 110 7.82 -2.97 -7.62
C ASP A 110 8.43 -1.86 -6.73
N PRO A 111 9.07 -2.24 -5.60
CA PRO A 111 9.30 -3.60 -5.09
C PRO A 111 8.17 -4.16 -4.19
N ALA A 112 6.97 -3.57 -4.20
CA ALA A 112 5.83 -4.00 -3.40
C ALA A 112 4.86 -4.91 -4.16
N ILE A 113 3.95 -5.55 -3.43
CA ILE A 113 2.84 -6.31 -3.99
C ILE A 113 1.61 -5.43 -4.03
N GLY A 114 1.03 -5.24 -5.22
CA GLY A 114 -0.19 -4.48 -5.41
C GLY A 114 -1.38 -5.31 -5.86
N ARG A 115 -2.57 -5.01 -5.33
CA ARG A 115 -3.86 -5.54 -5.78
C ARG A 115 -4.88 -4.43 -5.97
N LEU A 116 -5.67 -4.52 -7.03
CA LEU A 116 -6.84 -3.69 -7.25
C LEU A 116 -8.10 -4.55 -7.16
N ILE A 117 -9.07 -4.09 -6.39
CA ILE A 117 -10.30 -4.81 -6.07
C ILE A 117 -11.48 -3.94 -6.52
N SER A 118 -12.32 -4.48 -7.38
CA SER A 118 -13.57 -3.84 -7.80
C SER A 118 -14.69 -4.19 -6.82
N LEU A 119 -15.29 -3.17 -6.21
CA LEU A 119 -16.40 -3.31 -5.25
C LEU A 119 -17.69 -2.80 -5.90
N ARG A 120 -18.74 -3.62 -5.93
CA ARG A 120 -20.05 -3.22 -6.47
C ARG A 120 -21.03 -2.93 -5.33
N ARG A 121 -21.89 -1.92 -5.51
CA ARG A 121 -23.03 -1.60 -4.63
C ARG A 121 -22.60 -1.26 -3.19
N LEU A 122 -21.87 -0.16 -3.02
CA LEU A 122 -21.49 0.38 -1.70
C LEU A 122 -22.65 1.08 -0.96
N GLY A 123 -23.86 1.05 -1.52
CA GLY A 123 -25.04 1.80 -1.07
C GLY A 123 -25.44 2.86 -2.11
N GLY A 124 -26.74 3.03 -2.34
CA GLY A 124 -27.24 3.84 -3.45
C GLY A 124 -26.69 3.36 -4.80
N ASP A 125 -26.37 4.30 -5.69
CA ASP A 125 -25.78 4.04 -7.01
C ASP A 125 -24.23 4.00 -6.99
N MET A 126 -23.63 3.95 -5.79
CA MET A 126 -22.18 4.01 -5.64
C MET A 126 -21.50 2.67 -5.91
N THR A 127 -20.41 2.73 -6.65
CA THR A 127 -19.46 1.64 -6.86
C THR A 127 -18.10 2.06 -6.33
N GLY A 128 -17.27 1.08 -5.96
CA GLY A 128 -15.96 1.33 -5.39
C GLY A 128 -14.82 0.63 -6.10
N THR A 129 -13.63 1.18 -5.90
CA THR A 129 -12.35 0.54 -6.20
C THR A 129 -11.47 0.64 -4.97
N ARG A 130 -10.85 -0.47 -4.58
CA ARG A 130 -9.86 -0.51 -3.50
C ARG A 130 -8.55 -1.02 -4.07
N ILE A 131 -7.50 -0.23 -3.96
CA ILE A 131 -6.13 -0.65 -4.20
C ILE A 131 -5.48 -0.94 -2.86
N VAL A 132 -4.78 -2.06 -2.76
CA VAL A 132 -3.93 -2.41 -1.63
C VAL A 132 -2.52 -2.61 -2.11
N VAL A 133 -1.56 -1.96 -1.45
CA VAL A 133 -0.13 -2.10 -1.67
C VAL A 133 0.48 -2.61 -0.37
N VAL A 134 1.22 -3.71 -0.43
CA VAL A 134 1.87 -4.31 0.74
C VAL A 134 3.35 -4.50 0.46
N LYS A 135 4.17 -4.17 1.44
CA LYS A 135 5.60 -4.46 1.44
C LYS A 135 6.08 -4.66 2.87
N ASP A 136 6.65 -5.83 3.15
CA ASP A 136 7.28 -6.15 4.44
C ASP A 136 6.38 -5.90 5.66
N GLY A 137 5.08 -6.25 5.51
CA GLY A 137 4.08 -6.08 6.56
C GLY A 137 3.55 -4.65 6.71
N GLU A 138 4.03 -3.68 5.95
CA GLU A 138 3.43 -2.35 5.85
C GLU A 138 2.45 -2.28 4.69
N ARG A 139 1.37 -1.53 4.87
CA ARG A 139 0.26 -1.50 3.93
C ARG A 139 -0.21 -0.08 3.67
N LEU A 140 -0.36 0.24 2.39
CA LEU A 140 -1.17 1.35 1.92
C LEU A 140 -2.48 0.80 1.34
N VAL A 141 -3.60 1.40 1.74
CA VAL A 141 -4.90 1.18 1.12
C VAL A 141 -5.39 2.48 0.50
N VAL A 142 -5.72 2.45 -0.78
CA VAL A 142 -6.40 3.53 -1.48
C VAL A 142 -7.81 3.06 -1.83
N GLN A 143 -8.81 3.79 -1.40
CA GLN A 143 -10.21 3.49 -1.66
C GLN A 143 -10.85 4.66 -2.38
N SER A 144 -11.67 4.36 -3.37
CA SER A 144 -12.43 5.36 -4.09
C SER A 144 -13.85 4.87 -4.29
N ALA A 145 -14.82 5.75 -4.07
CA ALA A 145 -16.22 5.52 -4.32
C ALA A 145 -16.78 6.64 -5.21
N ALA A 146 -17.49 6.25 -6.26
CA ALA A 146 -18.15 7.16 -7.20
C ALA A 146 -19.42 6.50 -7.77
N ASN A 147 -20.25 7.28 -8.44
CA ASN A 147 -21.44 6.78 -9.17
C ASN A 147 -21.12 6.07 -10.49
N ASP A 148 -19.84 6.04 -10.89
CA ASP A 148 -19.34 5.37 -12.07
C ASP A 148 -18.10 4.54 -11.74
N ARG A 149 -17.99 3.35 -12.33
CA ARG A 149 -16.89 2.42 -12.04
C ARG A 149 -15.57 2.92 -12.59
N THR A 150 -15.59 3.49 -13.80
CA THR A 150 -14.40 4.03 -14.44
C THR A 150 -13.85 5.18 -13.63
N LEU A 151 -14.73 6.04 -13.11
CA LEU A 151 -14.37 7.15 -12.24
C LEU A 151 -13.83 6.67 -10.89
N ALA A 152 -14.50 5.70 -10.25
CA ALA A 152 -14.01 5.13 -8.99
C ALA A 152 -12.58 4.57 -9.16
N ARG A 153 -12.35 3.79 -10.22
CA ARG A 153 -11.03 3.26 -10.56
C ARG A 153 -10.01 4.35 -10.84
N SER A 154 -10.34 5.27 -11.74
CA SER A 154 -9.44 6.35 -12.16
C SER A 154 -9.00 7.21 -10.96
N ASN A 155 -9.91 7.50 -10.03
CA ASN A 155 -9.60 8.23 -8.81
C ASN A 155 -8.63 7.46 -7.90
N ALA A 156 -8.82 6.15 -7.72
CA ALA A 156 -7.91 5.33 -6.93
C ALA A 156 -6.51 5.24 -7.56
N GLU A 157 -6.43 5.05 -8.88
CA GLU A 157 -5.16 5.02 -9.63
C GLU A 157 -4.46 6.38 -9.60
N THR A 158 -5.20 7.48 -9.73
CA THR A 158 -4.65 8.84 -9.64
C THR A 158 -4.04 9.09 -8.26
N ALA A 159 -4.77 8.75 -7.19
CA ALA A 159 -4.27 8.90 -5.83
C ALA A 159 -3.04 8.02 -5.56
N LEU A 160 -3.03 6.76 -6.03
CA LEU A 160 -1.87 5.89 -5.93
C LEU A 160 -0.65 6.49 -6.66
N SER A 161 -0.86 6.98 -7.88
CA SER A 161 0.22 7.57 -8.68
C SER A 161 0.83 8.79 -8.00
N ALA A 162 0.01 9.58 -7.30
CA ALA A 162 0.48 10.77 -6.57
C ALA A 162 1.39 10.41 -5.38
N VAL A 163 1.21 9.25 -4.76
CA VAL A 163 2.02 8.82 -3.60
C VAL A 163 3.13 7.84 -3.96
N LYS A 164 3.19 7.37 -5.21
CA LYS A 164 4.12 6.30 -5.63
C LYS A 164 5.59 6.64 -5.39
N GLY A 165 5.98 7.90 -5.53
CA GLY A 165 7.33 8.36 -5.20
C GLY A 165 7.68 8.13 -3.72
N ALA A 166 6.84 8.65 -2.83
CA ALA A 166 7.03 8.55 -1.38
C ALA A 166 6.95 7.11 -0.83
N LEU A 167 6.29 6.19 -1.54
CA LEU A 167 6.24 4.78 -1.12
C LEU A 167 7.61 4.10 -1.08
N PHE A 168 8.58 4.56 -1.89
CA PHE A 168 9.87 3.91 -2.05
C PHE A 168 11.06 4.86 -1.99
N GLU A 169 10.84 6.12 -1.60
CA GLU A 169 11.93 7.05 -1.31
C GLU A 169 12.74 6.50 -0.12
N GLN A 170 13.96 6.06 -0.42
CA GLN A 170 14.92 5.68 0.61
C GLN A 170 15.34 6.94 1.34
N GLY A 171 15.18 6.94 2.67
CA GLY A 171 15.78 7.96 3.52
C GLY A 171 17.27 8.03 3.25
N GLN A 172 17.72 9.08 2.56
CA GLN A 172 19.08 9.59 2.70
C GLN A 172 19.23 10.17 4.11
N ALA A 173 19.20 9.31 5.13
CA ALA A 173 19.82 9.61 6.40
C ALA A 173 21.32 9.27 6.23
N GLY A 174 22.01 10.17 5.51
CA GLY A 174 23.46 10.18 5.45
C GLY A 174 24.01 10.28 6.87
N ALA A 175 24.80 9.29 7.24
CA ALA A 175 25.67 9.34 8.38
C ALA A 175 26.70 10.46 8.17
N ASP A 176 26.67 11.46 9.04
CA ASP A 176 27.82 12.30 9.38
C ASP A 176 28.52 11.72 10.61
#